data_AF-A0A3P8V694-F1
#
_entry.id   AF-A0A3P8V694-F1
#
_cell.length_a   1.000
_cell.length_b   1.000
_cell.length_c   1.000
_cell.angle_alpha   90.00
_cell.angle_beta   90.00
_cell.angle_gamma   90.00
#
_symmetry.space_group_name_H-M   'P 1'
#
loop_
_entity.id
_entity.type
_entity.pdbx_description
1 polymer ?
#
loop_
_entity_poly.entity_id
_entity_poly.type
_entity_poly.pdbx_seq_one_letter_code
_entity_poly.pdbx_strand_id
1 'polypeptide(L)'
;MSVKQSAGGEAVCLICKEGCSGFQPHSWRKACTACGCSTVDHIPGGDLEDDQHMGRLLSESPCSHLTAKVKGGGGLRMYKRNRMIVTNPVVSRKDPTFSTTTYDWAPAGLNQKLAMQYMELLLESHRPVSGTHGAVERRRKLLSQLPVYDHDPMKCQIHE
;
A
#
# COMPACT_ATOMS: atom_id res chain seq x y z
N MET A 1 -23.36 23.20 8.38
CA MET A 1 -23.40 21.81 8.89
C MET A 1 -22.00 21.24 8.72
N SER A 2 -21.28 21.05 9.83
CA SER A 2 -19.88 20.63 9.82
C SER A 2 -19.84 19.10 9.73
N VAL A 3 -19.31 18.59 8.62
CA VAL A 3 -19.14 17.14 8.43
C VAL A 3 -17.98 16.72 9.32
N LYS A 4 -18.30 16.10 10.46
CA LYS A 4 -17.34 15.39 11.30
C LYS A 4 -16.71 14.28 10.46
N GLN A 5 -15.42 14.39 10.17
CA GLN A 5 -14.63 13.28 9.67
C GLN A 5 -14.51 12.25 10.80
N SER A 6 -15.10 11.09 10.60
CA SER A 6 -15.02 9.96 11.53
C SER A 6 -13.59 9.40 11.56
N ALA A 7 -13.16 9.08 12.78
CA ALA A 7 -11.91 8.44 13.16
C ALA A 7 -11.42 7.37 12.18
N GLY A 8 -10.36 7.68 11.44
CA GLY A 8 -9.42 6.71 10.88
C GLY A 8 -8.26 6.56 11.86
N GLY A 9 -7.84 5.33 12.15
CA GLY A 9 -6.80 5.04 13.15
C GLY A 9 -5.57 5.93 12.99
N GLU A 10 -5.09 6.49 14.10
CA GLU A 10 -3.95 7.40 14.12
C GLU A 10 -2.75 6.73 13.44
N ALA A 11 -2.35 7.27 12.29
CA ALA A 11 -1.26 6.72 11.52
C ALA A 11 0.07 6.96 12.25
N VAL A 12 0.63 5.88 12.79
CA VAL A 12 1.89 5.89 13.54
C VAL A 12 3.04 6.22 12.60
N CYS A 13 3.94 7.11 13.02
CA CYS A 13 5.15 7.40 12.27
C CYS A 13 6.09 6.20 12.27
N LEU A 14 6.50 5.71 11.10
CA LEU A 14 7.41 4.58 10.96
C LEU A 14 8.82 4.86 11.48
N ILE A 15 9.22 6.14 11.48
CA ILE A 15 10.53 6.58 11.95
C ILE A 15 10.51 6.87 13.45
N CYS A 16 9.54 7.67 13.91
CA CYS A 16 9.46 8.11 15.32
C CYS A 16 8.74 7.11 16.23
N LYS A 17 8.02 6.14 15.66
CA LYS A 17 7.14 5.21 16.38
C LYS A 17 6.17 6.00 17.27
N GLU A 18 6.23 5.78 18.59
CA GLU A 18 5.39 6.45 19.59
C GLU A 18 5.78 7.92 19.84
N GLY A 19 6.92 8.38 19.33
CA GLY A 19 7.39 9.76 19.49
C GLY A 19 6.63 10.79 18.65
N CYS A 20 5.63 10.38 17.86
CA CYS A 20 4.81 11.30 17.08
C CYS A 20 3.34 10.91 17.14
N SER A 21 2.48 11.85 17.56
CA SER A 21 1.03 11.69 17.76
C SER A 21 0.20 11.71 16.47
N GLY A 22 0.79 11.29 15.34
CA GLY A 22 0.18 11.33 14.01
C GLY A 22 0.73 12.45 13.11
N PHE A 23 0.32 12.43 11.83
CA PHE A 23 0.81 13.37 10.83
C PHE A 23 0.21 14.76 11.02
N GLN A 24 1.06 15.76 11.21
CA GLN A 24 0.68 17.17 11.27
C GLN A 24 1.28 17.86 10.04
N PRO A 25 0.50 18.11 8.96
CA PRO A 25 1.05 18.66 7.72
C PRO A 25 1.64 20.05 7.95
N HIS A 26 2.86 20.26 7.46
CA HIS A 26 3.44 21.59 7.39
C HIS A 26 2.78 22.40 6.26
N SER A 27 2.53 23.68 6.51
CA SER A 27 1.94 24.62 5.52
C SER A 27 2.67 24.70 4.17
N TRP A 28 3.99 24.52 4.12
CA TRP A 28 4.78 24.70 2.88
C TRP A 28 5.73 23.54 2.55
N ARG A 29 5.94 22.61 3.50
CA ARG A 29 6.80 21.43 3.29
C ARG A 29 5.95 20.17 3.29
N LYS A 30 6.35 19.17 2.50
CA LYS A 30 5.76 17.83 2.49
C LYS A 30 6.26 16.98 3.69
N ALA A 31 6.18 17.56 4.89
CA ALA A 31 6.74 17.02 6.12
C ALA A 31 5.82 17.29 7.31
N CYS A 32 5.98 16.49 8.35
CA CYS A 32 5.28 16.64 9.62
C CYS A 32 5.89 17.80 10.42
N THR A 33 5.07 18.70 10.95
CA THR A 33 5.54 19.81 11.80
C THR A 33 6.12 19.31 13.13
N ALA A 34 5.61 18.19 13.66
CA ALA A 34 6.03 17.65 14.96
C ALA A 34 7.38 16.93 14.90
N CYS A 35 7.66 16.17 13.83
CA CYS A 35 8.84 15.30 13.76
C CYS A 35 9.68 15.46 12.49
N GLY A 36 9.26 16.29 11.54
CA GLY A 36 9.97 16.49 10.25
C GLY A 36 9.89 15.32 9.27
N CYS A 37 9.34 14.17 9.67
CA CYS A 37 9.18 13.00 8.79
C CYS A 37 8.16 13.29 7.69
N SER A 38 8.29 12.60 6.56
CA SER A 38 7.42 12.84 5.42
C SER A 38 6.03 12.24 5.63
N THR A 39 5.05 12.60 4.79
CA THR A 39 3.72 11.98 4.79
C THR A 39 3.79 10.47 4.55
N VAL A 40 4.76 9.99 3.75
CA VAL A 40 4.93 8.56 3.49
C VAL A 40 5.48 7.81 4.69
N ASP A 41 6.16 8.49 5.61
CA ASP A 41 6.61 7.89 6.87
C ASP A 41 5.48 7.78 7.89
N HIS A 42 4.37 8.48 7.66
CA HIS A 42 3.18 8.47 8.49
C HIS A 42 2.04 7.65 7.89
N ILE A 43 2.36 6.61 7.10
CA ILE A 43 1.46 5.88 6.16
C ILE A 43 -0.03 5.91 6.60
N PRO A 44 -0.82 6.90 6.15
CA PRO A 44 -2.16 7.15 6.65
C PRO A 44 -3.22 6.75 5.63
N GLY A 45 -3.18 5.51 5.14
CA GLY A 45 -4.19 5.02 4.20
C GLY A 45 -4.43 3.53 4.33
N GLY A 46 -5.30 2.97 3.51
CA GLY A 46 -5.51 1.53 3.41
C GLY A 46 -5.25 0.98 2.02
N ASP A 47 -5.20 -0.35 1.94
CA ASP A 47 -5.18 -1.11 0.68
C ASP A 47 -6.21 -0.59 -0.34
N LEU A 48 -7.39 -0.18 0.12
CA LEU A 48 -8.48 0.33 -0.71
C LEU A 48 -8.15 1.66 -1.39
N GLU A 49 -7.59 2.63 -0.66
CA GLU A 49 -7.19 3.92 -1.23
C GLU A 49 -6.04 3.74 -2.22
N ASP A 50 -5.06 2.91 -1.86
CA ASP A 50 -3.94 2.58 -2.74
C ASP A 50 -4.45 1.92 -4.04
N ASP A 51 -5.44 1.02 -3.95
CA ASP A 51 -6.06 0.40 -5.13
C ASP A 51 -6.85 1.38 -5.97
N GLN A 52 -7.47 2.38 -5.35
CA GLN A 52 -8.20 3.41 -6.06
C GLN A 52 -7.25 4.32 -6.84
N HIS A 53 -6.15 4.75 -6.21
CA HIS A 53 -5.11 5.56 -6.88
C HIS A 53 -4.48 4.80 -8.04
N MET A 54 -4.07 3.55 -7.82
CA MET A 54 -3.55 2.68 -8.88
C MET A 54 -4.59 2.43 -9.97
N GLY A 55 -5.85 2.24 -9.60
CA GLY A 55 -6.95 2.03 -10.53
C GLY A 55 -7.15 3.21 -11.49
N ARG A 56 -7.03 4.44 -10.99
CA ARG A 56 -7.04 5.67 -11.80
C ARG A 56 -5.83 5.75 -12.73
N LEU A 57 -4.62 5.53 -12.20
CA LEU A 57 -3.39 5.59 -13.00
C LEU A 57 -3.43 4.60 -14.17
N LEU A 58 -3.86 3.37 -13.90
CA LEU A 58 -3.82 2.30 -14.90
C LEU A 58 -4.97 2.38 -15.90
N SER A 59 -6.08 3.06 -15.61
CA SER A 59 -7.29 3.02 -16.45
C SER A 59 -7.05 3.55 -17.87
N GLU A 60 -6.22 4.58 -18.00
CA GLU A 60 -5.90 5.24 -19.28
C GLU A 60 -4.60 4.70 -19.90
N SER A 61 -4.04 3.63 -19.34
CA SER A 61 -2.77 3.04 -19.79
C SER A 61 -2.99 1.71 -20.52
N PRO A 62 -1.96 1.18 -21.21
CA PRO A 62 -1.98 -0.20 -21.72
C PRO A 62 -2.24 -1.26 -20.64
N CYS A 63 -2.02 -0.92 -19.37
CA CYS A 63 -2.26 -1.77 -18.20
C CYS A 63 -3.71 -1.71 -17.67
N SER A 64 -4.66 -1.11 -18.39
CA SER A 64 -6.06 -0.97 -17.96
C SER A 64 -6.75 -2.30 -17.63
N HIS A 65 -6.30 -3.41 -18.21
CA HIS A 65 -6.75 -4.77 -17.93
C HIS A 65 -6.50 -5.22 -16.47
N LEU A 66 -5.54 -4.59 -15.79
CA LEU A 66 -5.25 -4.78 -14.36
C LEU A 66 -6.23 -4.06 -13.44
N THR A 67 -7.27 -3.43 -13.98
CA THR A 67 -8.30 -2.72 -13.20
C THR A 67 -9.67 -3.42 -13.30
N ALA A 68 -10.52 -3.18 -12.31
CA ALA A 68 -11.92 -3.60 -12.28
C ALA A 68 -12.84 -2.37 -12.18
N LYS A 69 -13.92 -2.34 -12.96
CA LYS A 69 -14.97 -1.34 -12.79
C LYS A 69 -15.77 -1.63 -11.53
N VAL A 70 -16.02 -0.60 -10.73
CA VAL A 70 -16.82 -0.70 -9.50
C VAL A 70 -18.29 -0.50 -9.84
N LYS A 71 -19.15 -1.47 -9.50
CA LYS A 71 -20.59 -1.37 -9.73
C LYS A 71 -21.17 -0.21 -8.91
N GLY A 72 -21.92 0.68 -9.57
CA GLY A 72 -22.49 1.87 -8.92
C GLY A 72 -21.47 2.97 -8.58
N GLY A 73 -20.19 2.80 -8.92
CA GLY A 73 -19.13 3.75 -8.58
C GLY A 73 -18.92 4.90 -9.56
N GLY A 74 -19.92 5.25 -10.39
CA GLY A 74 -19.83 6.40 -11.31
C GLY A 74 -18.66 6.35 -12.31
N GLY A 75 -18.23 5.15 -12.73
CA GLY A 75 -17.08 4.98 -13.62
C GLY A 75 -15.75 4.73 -12.90
N LEU A 76 -15.73 4.71 -11.56
CA LEU A 76 -14.56 4.39 -10.76
C LEU A 76 -14.00 3.00 -11.12
N ARG A 77 -12.67 2.94 -11.24
CA ARG A 77 -11.90 1.71 -11.43
C ARG A 77 -10.97 1.50 -10.24
N MET A 78 -10.88 0.25 -9.79
CA MET A 78 -9.97 -0.20 -8.74
C MET A 78 -8.89 -1.07 -9.34
N TYR A 79 -7.66 -0.99 -8.84
CA TYR A 79 -6.60 -1.93 -9.16
C TYR A 79 -6.96 -3.33 -8.66
N LYS A 80 -6.82 -4.32 -9.53
CA LYS A 80 -6.89 -5.74 -9.16
C LYS A 80 -5.56 -6.15 -8.56
N ARG A 81 -5.32 -5.78 -7.30
CA ARG A 81 -4.10 -6.17 -6.59
C ARG A 81 -3.96 -7.68 -6.58
N ASN A 82 -2.85 -8.18 -7.11
CA ASN A 82 -2.53 -9.60 -7.09
C ASN A 82 -1.93 -9.98 -5.73
N ARG A 83 -2.77 -10.47 -4.81
CA ARG A 83 -2.32 -11.06 -3.54
C ARG A 83 -1.99 -12.53 -3.78
N MET A 84 -0.78 -12.93 -3.45
CA MET A 84 -0.31 -14.31 -3.66
C MET A 84 -0.31 -15.06 -2.33
N ILE A 85 -1.04 -16.18 -2.27
CA ILE A 85 -1.07 -17.07 -1.11
C ILE A 85 -0.27 -18.32 -1.45
N VAL A 86 0.66 -18.69 -0.58
CA VAL A 86 1.58 -19.82 -0.75
C VAL A 86 1.42 -20.74 0.43
N THR A 87 1.07 -22.00 0.16
CA THR A 87 0.92 -23.02 1.21
C THR A 87 2.09 -24.00 1.09
N ASN A 88 2.99 -23.94 2.05
CA ASN A 88 4.15 -24.83 2.12
C ASN A 88 3.84 -26.01 3.05
N PRO A 89 4.02 -27.26 2.59
CA PRO A 89 3.89 -28.42 3.46
C PRO A 89 5.04 -28.44 4.48
N VAL A 90 4.69 -28.52 5.75
CA VAL A 90 5.64 -28.72 6.84
C VAL A 90 5.67 -30.21 7.12
N VAL A 91 6.70 -30.89 6.61
CA VAL A 91 6.89 -32.32 6.82
C VAL A 91 7.39 -32.54 8.26
N SER A 92 6.45 -32.71 9.19
CA SER A 92 6.73 -33.26 10.51
C SER A 92 6.42 -34.75 10.51
N ARG A 93 7.26 -35.56 11.15
CA ARG A 93 7.13 -37.03 11.17
C ARG A 93 5.84 -37.54 11.84
N LYS A 94 5.10 -36.68 12.54
CA LYS A 94 3.93 -37.07 13.35
C LYS A 94 2.59 -36.53 12.85
N ASP A 95 2.58 -35.46 12.06
CA ASP A 95 1.35 -34.86 11.52
C ASP A 95 1.70 -33.91 10.35
N PRO A 96 1.11 -34.07 9.15
CA PRO A 96 1.33 -33.13 8.06
C PRO A 96 0.66 -31.78 8.38
N THR A 97 1.46 -30.80 8.77
CA THR A 97 1.01 -29.42 8.98
C THR A 97 1.29 -28.59 7.71
N PHE A 98 0.47 -27.57 7.43
CA PHE A 98 0.68 -26.65 6.32
C PHE A 98 0.95 -25.24 6.86
N SER A 99 1.99 -24.58 6.33
CA SER A 99 2.26 -23.18 6.61
C SER A 99 1.78 -22.33 5.46
N THR A 100 0.91 -21.36 5.74
CA THR A 100 0.38 -20.45 4.72
C THR A 100 1.05 -19.09 4.86
N THR A 101 1.72 -18.64 3.80
CA THR A 101 2.30 -17.30 3.68
C THR A 101 1.49 -16.48 2.68
N THR A 102 1.05 -15.30 3.10
CA THR A 102 0.34 -14.35 2.23
C THR A 102 1.27 -13.21 1.86
N TYR A 103 1.39 -12.95 0.57
CA TYR A 103 2.04 -11.76 0.03
C TYR A 103 0.96 -10.75 -0.36
N ASP A 104 1.09 -9.52 0.13
CA ASP A 104 0.18 -8.42 -0.18
C ASP A 104 0.25 -8.00 -1.64
N TRP A 105 1.37 -8.29 -2.32
CA TRP A 105 1.52 -8.02 -3.74
C TRP A 105 2.44 -9.01 -4.43
N ALA A 106 2.07 -9.40 -5.65
CA ALA A 106 2.92 -10.10 -6.60
C ALA A 106 2.78 -9.49 -8.00
N PRO A 107 3.79 -9.64 -8.88
CA PRO A 107 3.66 -9.22 -10.28
C PRO A 107 2.44 -9.86 -10.95
N ALA A 108 1.71 -9.08 -11.76
CA ALA A 108 0.57 -9.59 -12.52
C ALA A 108 1.03 -10.35 -13.77
N GLY A 109 0.21 -11.27 -14.26
CA GLY A 109 0.47 -12.01 -15.51
C GLY A 109 1.50 -13.13 -15.41
N LEU A 110 2.03 -13.43 -14.22
CA LEU A 110 2.95 -14.54 -13.98
C LEU A 110 2.22 -15.75 -13.38
N ASN A 111 2.73 -16.95 -13.67
CA ASN A 111 2.36 -18.14 -12.91
C ASN A 111 3.01 -18.09 -11.51
N GLN A 112 2.49 -18.90 -10.58
CA GLN A 112 2.94 -18.90 -9.19
C GLN A 112 4.44 -19.22 -9.05
N LYS A 113 4.99 -20.13 -9.87
CA LYS A 113 6.41 -20.50 -9.82
C LYS A 113 7.31 -19.30 -10.13
N LEU A 114 7.03 -18.58 -11.20
CA LEU A 114 7.79 -17.38 -11.58
C LEU A 114 7.62 -16.25 -10.56
N ALA A 115 6.40 -16.06 -10.04
CA ALA A 115 6.15 -15.09 -8.98
C ALA A 115 6.96 -15.41 -7.70
N MET A 116 7.06 -16.68 -7.33
CA MET A 116 7.89 -17.13 -6.21
C MET A 116 9.38 -16.85 -6.44
N GLN A 117 9.90 -17.20 -7.62
CA GLN A 117 11.30 -16.90 -7.98
C GLN A 117 11.59 -15.40 -7.90
N TYR A 118 10.66 -14.55 -8.35
CA TYR A 118 10.78 -13.10 -8.19
C TYR A 118 10.86 -12.69 -6.72
N MET A 119 10.02 -13.25 -5.84
CA MET A 119 10.07 -12.94 -4.41
C MET A 119 11.37 -13.43 -3.74
N GLU A 120 11.92 -14.55 -4.20
CA GLU A 120 13.19 -15.09 -3.72
C GLU A 120 14.38 -14.19 -4.06
N LEU A 121 14.34 -13.49 -5.19
CA LEU A 121 15.35 -12.50 -5.59
C LEU A 121 15.32 -11.21 -4.76
N LEU A 122 14.21 -10.94 -4.05
CA LEU A 122 14.14 -9.85 -3.10
C LEU A 122 14.80 -10.24 -1.78
N LEU A 123 15.46 -9.26 -1.15
CA LEU A 123 15.86 -9.37 0.25
C LEU A 123 14.63 -9.72 1.10
N GLU A 124 14.80 -10.62 2.07
CA GLU A 124 13.71 -11.11 2.90
C GLU A 124 12.98 -9.97 3.63
N SER A 125 13.71 -8.95 4.08
CA SER A 125 13.18 -7.75 4.73
C SER A 125 12.35 -6.83 3.81
N HIS A 126 12.43 -7.01 2.49
CA HIS A 126 11.70 -6.24 1.47
C HIS A 126 10.57 -7.04 0.82
N ARG A 127 10.42 -8.33 1.14
CA ARG A 127 9.33 -9.13 0.60
C ARG A 127 8.00 -8.61 1.15
N PRO A 128 6.98 -8.39 0.31
CA PRO A 128 5.71 -7.82 0.75
C PRO A 128 4.82 -8.88 1.43
N VAL A 129 5.34 -9.56 2.44
CA VAL A 129 4.59 -10.55 3.23
C VAL A 129 3.66 -9.83 4.20
N SER A 130 2.38 -10.21 4.23
CA SER A 130 1.36 -9.57 5.04
C SER A 130 1.78 -9.49 6.51
N GLY A 131 1.64 -8.30 7.11
CA GLY A 131 1.97 -8.05 8.52
C GLY A 131 3.48 -7.92 8.81
N THR A 132 4.35 -7.99 7.80
CA THR A 132 5.80 -7.82 7.97
C THR A 132 6.27 -6.41 7.60
N HIS A 133 7.48 -6.07 8.02
CA HIS A 133 8.15 -4.83 7.62
C HIS A 133 8.24 -4.67 6.09
N GLY A 134 8.44 -5.75 5.33
CA GLY A 134 8.54 -5.67 3.88
C GLY A 134 7.22 -5.27 3.20
N ALA A 135 6.06 -5.63 3.76
CA ALA A 135 4.76 -5.13 3.29
C ALA A 135 4.63 -3.62 3.52
N VAL A 136 5.05 -3.14 4.69
CA VAL A 136 5.07 -1.70 5.03
C VAL A 136 6.02 -0.94 4.08
N GLU A 137 7.23 -1.45 3.86
CA GLU A 137 8.22 -0.83 2.96
C GLU A 137 7.75 -0.78 1.50
N ARG A 138 7.13 -1.87 1.00
CA ARG A 138 6.55 -1.91 -0.34
C ARG A 138 5.49 -0.82 -0.50
N ARG A 139 4.67 -0.62 0.53
CA ARG A 139 3.66 0.44 0.56
C ARG A 139 4.28 1.83 0.63
N ARG A 140 5.30 2.05 1.48
CA ARG A 140 6.04 3.32 1.54
C ARG A 140 6.63 3.70 0.19
N LYS A 141 7.24 2.73 -0.51
CA LYS A 141 7.79 2.91 -1.87
C LYS A 141 6.72 3.28 -2.88
N LEU A 142 5.55 2.64 -2.82
CA LEU A 142 4.43 2.97 -3.70
C LEU A 142 3.98 4.43 -3.54
N LEU A 143 3.80 4.89 -2.29
CA LEU A 143 3.41 6.27 -2.00
C LEU A 143 4.48 7.29 -2.39
N SER A 144 5.76 6.89 -2.31
CA SER A 144 6.88 7.75 -2.73
C SER A 144 6.93 7.90 -4.25
N GLN A 145 6.64 6.82 -4.99
CA GLN A 145 6.65 6.80 -6.45
C GLN A 145 5.40 7.44 -7.06
N LEU A 146 4.27 7.34 -6.37
CA LEU A 146 2.97 7.84 -6.83
C LEU A 146 2.35 8.74 -5.74
N PRO A 147 2.89 9.96 -5.57
CA PRO A 147 2.33 10.88 -4.60
C PRO A 147 0.88 11.25 -4.96
N VAL A 148 0.00 11.28 -3.97
CA VAL A 148 -1.44 11.52 -4.18
C VAL A 148 -1.73 12.85 -4.89
N TYR A 149 -0.94 13.88 -4.60
CA TYR A 149 -1.10 15.22 -5.19
C TYR A 149 -0.76 15.27 -6.70
N ASP A 150 -0.05 14.29 -7.26
CA ASP A 150 0.18 14.23 -8.70
C ASP A 150 -1.10 13.81 -9.47
N HIS A 151 -2.09 13.25 -8.78
CA HIS A 151 -3.32 12.70 -9.36
C HIS A 151 -4.61 13.39 -8.89
N ASP A 152 -4.55 14.17 -7.82
CA ASP A 152 -5.69 14.90 -7.28
C ASP A 152 -5.27 16.35 -6.95
N PRO A 153 -5.66 17.34 -7.79
CA PRO A 153 -5.35 18.74 -7.55
C PRO A 153 -5.87 19.27 -6.21
N MET A 154 -6.94 18.67 -5.64
CA MET A 154 -7.46 19.06 -4.32
C MET A 154 -6.52 18.64 -3.18
N LYS A 155 -5.56 17.76 -3.46
CA LYS A 155 -4.52 17.32 -2.52
C LYS A 155 -3.22 18.13 -2.69
N CYS A 156 -3.15 19.03 -3.68
CA CYS A 156 -2.10 20.05 -3.79
C CYS A 156 -2.37 21.19 -2.80
N GLN A 157 -2.09 20.95 -1.51
CA GLN A 157 -2.15 21.98 -0.48
C GLN A 157 -0.85 22.78 -0.48
N ILE A 158 -0.69 23.68 -1.45
CA ILE A 158 0.27 24.78 -1.32
C ILE A 158 -0.51 25.89 -0.63
N HIS A 159 -0.30 26.05 0.68
CA HIS A 159 -0.80 27.23 1.37
C HIS A 159 0.13 28.39 1.01
N GLU A 160 -0.40 29.37 0.28
CA GLU A 160 0.20 30.71 0.16
C GLU A 160 0.22 31.42 1.51
#